data_AF-A0A3S1CE92-F1
#
_entry.id   AF-A0A3S1CE92-F1
#
_cell.length_a   1.000
_cell.length_b   1.000
_cell.length_c   1.000
_cell.angle_alpha   90.00
_cell.angle_beta   90.00
_cell.angle_gamma   90.00
#
_symmetry.space_group_name_H-M   'P 1'
#
loop_
_entity.id
_entity.type
_entity.pdbx_description
1 polymer ?
#
loop_
_entity_poly.entity_id
_entity_poly.type
_entity_poly.pdbx_seq_one_letter_code
_entity_poly.pdbx_strand_id
1 'polypeptide(L)'
;MTDSITREEFDALREAVMTMSNAVKDIANTGRRSHESLSDALDETRDSLQGQIVALTAVSAALAALSMAAGVPSDTVRTIVGNVAGALPNAESPDIQAIIRTALSFIPDEPPAEEGGPRNH
;
A
#
# COMPACT_ATOMS: atom_id res chain seq x y z
N MET A 1 -19.82 -34.82 56.55
CA MET A 1 -18.36 -34.62 56.51
C MET A 1 -18.12 -33.28 55.83
N THR A 2 -17.95 -32.23 56.63
CA THR A 2 -17.45 -30.93 56.15
C THR A 2 -15.95 -30.98 56.36
N ASP A 3 -15.19 -31.29 55.30
CA ASP A 3 -13.74 -31.13 55.33
C ASP A 3 -13.44 -29.65 55.59
N SER A 4 -12.79 -29.39 56.71
CA SER A 4 -12.37 -28.05 57.10
C SER A 4 -11.00 -27.83 56.49
N ILE A 5 -10.94 -26.94 55.49
CA ILE A 5 -9.69 -26.54 54.85
C ILE A 5 -8.72 -26.07 55.93
N THR A 6 -7.55 -26.69 55.98
CA THR A 6 -6.49 -26.33 56.92
C THR A 6 -5.85 -25.00 56.49
N ARG A 7 -5.25 -24.28 57.44
CA ARG A 7 -4.57 -23.00 57.14
C ARG A 7 -3.47 -23.14 56.07
N GLU A 8 -2.75 -24.26 56.09
CA GLU A 8 -1.69 -24.57 55.12
C GLU A 8 -2.26 -24.76 53.70
N GLU A 9 -3.40 -25.43 53.56
CA GLU A 9 -4.10 -25.57 52.28
C GLU A 9 -4.62 -24.22 51.75
N PHE A 10 -5.07 -23.34 52.64
CA PHE A 10 -5.50 -21.99 52.26
C PHE A 10 -4.34 -21.12 51.79
N ASP A 11 -3.20 -21.16 52.48
CA ASP A 11 -2.00 -20.39 52.11
C ASP A 11 -1.41 -20.90 50.78
N ALA A 12 -1.37 -22.22 50.58
CA ALA A 12 -0.96 -22.83 49.31
C ALA A 12 -1.90 -22.44 48.15
N LEU A 13 -3.22 -22.44 48.38
CA LEU A 13 -4.20 -22.00 47.39
C LEU A 13 -4.03 -20.52 47.05
N ARG A 14 -3.80 -19.67 48.06
CA ARG A 14 -3.55 -18.24 47.88
C ARG A 14 -2.30 -17.99 47.04
N GLU A 15 -1.21 -18.70 47.31
CA GLU A 15 0.04 -18.58 46.55
C GLU A 15 -0.13 -19.05 45.10
N ALA A 16 -0.86 -20.15 44.88
CA ALA A 16 -1.19 -20.63 43.54
C ALA A 16 -2.04 -19.60 42.76
N VAL A 17 -3.04 -18.99 43.40
CA VAL A 17 -3.86 -17.93 42.80
C VAL A 17 -3.04 -16.68 42.46
N MET A 18 -2.14 -16.26 43.35
CA MET A 18 -1.26 -15.12 43.07
C MET A 18 -0.31 -15.40 41.91
N THR A 19 0.25 -16.61 41.85
CA THR A 19 1.12 -17.05 40.75
C THR A 19 0.37 -17.07 39.42
N MET A 20 -0.83 -17.63 39.39
CA MET A 20 -1.70 -17.60 38.20
C MET A 20 -2.08 -16.17 37.80
N SER A 21 -2.39 -15.30 38.75
CA SER A 21 -2.73 -13.89 38.47
C SER A 21 -1.55 -13.14 37.84
N ASN A 22 -0.33 -13.40 38.31
CA ASN A 22 0.88 -12.82 37.73
C ASN A 22 1.15 -13.37 36.32
N ALA A 23 1.01 -14.68 36.12
CA ALA A 23 1.16 -15.29 34.79
C ALA A 23 0.15 -14.72 33.77
N VAL A 24 -1.11 -14.50 34.17
CA VAL A 24 -2.12 -13.89 33.31
C VAL A 24 -1.77 -12.44 32.95
N LYS A 25 -1.25 -11.66 33.91
CA LYS A 25 -0.76 -10.30 33.64
C LYS A 25 0.42 -10.30 32.66
N ASP A 26 1.35 -11.23 32.82
CA ASP A 26 2.51 -11.35 31.93
C ASP A 26 2.09 -11.75 30.51
N ILE A 27 1.11 -12.64 30.36
CA ILE A 27 0.52 -12.99 29.06
C ILE A 27 -0.17 -11.76 28.44
N ALA A 28 -0.96 -11.01 29.20
CA ALA A 28 -1.63 -9.81 28.69
C ALA A 28 -0.62 -8.73 28.24
N ASN A 29 0.44 -8.52 29.03
CA ASN A 29 1.51 -7.57 28.69
C ASN A 29 2.29 -8.00 27.45
N THR A 30 2.57 -9.31 27.33
CA THR A 30 3.24 -9.87 26.15
C THR A 30 2.36 -9.74 24.92
N GLY A 31 1.07 -10.08 25.03
CA GLY A 31 0.10 -9.93 23.95
C GLY A 31 0.00 -8.48 23.47
N ARG A 32 -0.02 -7.51 24.40
CA ARG A 32 -0.04 -6.08 24.05
C ARG A 32 1.22 -5.65 23.28
N ARG A 33 2.41 -6.04 23.75
CA ARG A 33 3.68 -5.73 23.07
C ARG A 33 3.78 -6.39 21.71
N SER A 34 3.35 -7.65 21.59
CA SER A 34 3.32 -8.36 20.31
C SER A 34 2.36 -7.70 19.33
N HIS A 35 1.22 -7.20 19.80
CA HIS A 35 0.27 -6.47 18.97
C HIS A 35 0.82 -5.11 18.52
N GLU A 36 1.46 -4.36 19.41
CA GLU A 36 2.16 -3.09 19.08
C GLU A 36 3.24 -3.35 18.02
N SER A 37 4.11 -4.33 18.24
CA SER A 37 5.16 -4.69 17.26
C SER A 37 4.61 -5.17 15.92
N LEU A 38 3.48 -5.87 15.90
CA LEU A 38 2.83 -6.29 14.66
C LEU A 38 2.23 -5.09 13.93
N SER A 39 1.62 -4.15 14.65
CA SER A 39 1.10 -2.91 14.08
C SER A 39 2.22 -2.12 13.40
N ASP A 40 3.35 -1.95 14.09
CA ASP A 40 4.51 -1.24 13.54
C ASP A 40 5.05 -1.91 12.28
N ALA A 41 5.15 -3.24 12.27
CA ALA A 41 5.60 -4.01 11.10
C ALA A 41 4.62 -3.92 9.92
N LEU A 42 3.31 -3.84 10.19
CA LEU A 42 2.29 -3.64 9.16
C LEU A 42 2.37 -2.23 8.55
N ASP A 43 2.61 -1.21 9.38
CA ASP A 43 2.78 0.16 8.91
C ASP A 43 4.05 0.30 8.05
N GLU A 44 5.17 -0.29 8.48
CA GLU A 44 6.41 -0.33 7.68
C GLU A 44 6.21 -1.07 6.34
N THR A 45 5.47 -2.19 6.37
CA THR A 45 5.15 -2.95 5.15
C THR A 45 4.27 -2.12 4.21
N ARG A 46 3.30 -1.38 4.75
CA ARG A 46 2.43 -0.50 3.96
C ARG A 46 3.23 0.61 3.29
N ASP A 47 4.12 1.26 4.01
CA ASP A 47 4.97 2.34 3.48
C ASP A 47 5.91 1.81 2.39
N SER A 48 6.52 0.64 2.62
CA SER A 48 7.37 -0.03 1.62
C SER A 48 6.61 -0.36 0.34
N LEU A 49 5.39 -0.92 0.45
CA LEU A 49 4.54 -1.21 -0.70
C LEU A 49 4.14 0.07 -1.45
N GLN A 50 3.83 1.15 -0.73
CA GLN A 50 3.54 2.44 -1.35
C GLN A 50 4.73 2.98 -2.14
N GLY A 51 5.96 2.86 -1.61
CA GLY A 51 7.18 3.22 -2.33
C GLY A 51 7.40 2.40 -3.61
N GLN A 52 7.12 1.09 -3.57
CA GLN A 52 7.21 0.22 -4.75
C GLN A 52 6.19 0.58 -5.82
N ILE A 53 4.96 0.94 -5.43
CA ILE A 53 3.92 1.40 -6.35
C ILE A 53 4.36 2.67 -7.09
N VAL A 54 4.94 3.64 -6.37
CA VAL A 54 5.48 4.87 -6.96
C VAL A 54 6.59 4.55 -7.96
N ALA A 55 7.53 3.67 -7.59
CA ALA A 55 8.61 3.26 -8.48
C ALA A 55 8.11 2.56 -9.75
N LEU A 56 7.14 1.65 -9.64
CA LEU A 56 6.55 0.95 -10.78
C LEU A 56 5.83 1.94 -11.72
N THR A 57 5.11 2.90 -11.15
CA THR A 57 4.44 3.96 -11.92
C THR A 57 5.46 4.79 -12.72
N ALA A 58 6.60 5.11 -12.11
CA ALA A 58 7.68 5.84 -12.79
C ALA A 58 8.29 5.04 -13.94
N VAL A 59 8.47 3.73 -13.76
CA VAL A 59 8.92 2.83 -14.84
C VAL A 59 7.90 2.77 -15.97
N SER A 60 6.60 2.68 -15.66
CA SER A 60 5.54 2.73 -16.68
C SER A 60 5.54 4.05 -17.46
N ALA A 61 5.78 5.17 -16.78
CA ALA A 61 5.92 6.48 -17.42
C ALA A 61 7.11 6.54 -18.38
N ALA A 62 8.27 6.03 -17.95
CA ALA A 62 9.46 5.95 -18.80
C ALA A 62 9.24 5.03 -20.01
N LEU A 63 8.54 3.91 -19.82
CA LEU A 63 8.19 2.99 -20.91
C LEU A 63 7.22 3.65 -21.92
N ALA A 64 6.27 4.45 -21.44
CA ALA A 64 5.40 5.23 -22.31
C ALA A 64 6.21 6.21 -23.18
N ALA A 65 7.14 6.96 -22.59
CA ALA A 65 8.03 7.87 -23.31
C ALA A 65 8.92 7.14 -24.34
N LEU A 66 9.46 5.97 -23.98
CA LEU A 66 10.23 5.13 -24.91
C LEU A 66 9.35 4.56 -26.05
N SER A 67 8.11 4.20 -25.76
CA SER A 67 7.16 3.71 -26.78
C SER A 67 6.84 4.80 -27.79
N MET A 68 6.66 6.04 -27.34
CA MET A 68 6.53 7.21 -28.21
C MET A 68 7.77 7.38 -29.10
N ALA A 69 8.97 7.31 -28.52
CA ALA A 69 10.23 7.41 -29.28
C ALA A 69 10.40 6.26 -30.29
N ALA A 70 9.84 5.09 -30.00
CA ALA A 70 9.83 3.92 -30.89
C ALA A 70 8.73 3.99 -31.98
N GLY A 71 7.91 5.04 -32.02
CA GLY A 71 6.87 5.24 -33.02
C GLY A 71 5.53 4.56 -32.72
N VAL A 72 5.27 4.17 -31.47
CA VAL A 72 3.95 3.68 -31.06
C VAL A 72 2.94 4.84 -31.13
N PRO A 73 1.73 4.64 -31.69
CA PRO A 73 0.72 5.70 -31.79
C PRO A 73 0.34 6.31 -30.44
N SER A 74 0.21 7.64 -30.38
CA SER A 74 -0.11 8.40 -29.17
C SER A 74 -1.35 7.89 -28.43
N ASP A 75 -2.42 7.53 -29.16
CA ASP A 75 -3.66 7.01 -28.55
C ASP A 75 -3.46 5.66 -27.86
N THR A 76 -2.59 4.83 -28.42
CA THR A 76 -2.26 3.53 -27.82
C THR A 76 -1.49 3.74 -26.52
N VAL A 77 -0.50 4.62 -26.51
CA VAL A 77 0.26 4.96 -25.31
C VAL A 77 -0.65 5.61 -24.25
N ARG A 78 -1.53 6.53 -24.65
CA ARG A 78 -2.50 7.20 -23.77
C ARG A 78 -3.46 6.20 -23.13
N THR A 79 -3.96 5.23 -23.91
CA THR A 79 -4.83 4.15 -23.41
C THR A 79 -4.10 3.28 -22.39
N ILE A 80 -2.84 2.91 -22.66
CA ILE A 80 -2.03 2.10 -21.74
C ILE A 80 -1.78 2.85 -20.43
N VAL A 81 -1.35 4.11 -20.50
CA VAL A 81 -1.13 4.95 -19.30
C VAL A 81 -2.43 5.12 -18.51
N GLY A 82 -3.56 5.33 -19.17
CA GLY A 82 -4.87 5.41 -18.53
C GLY A 82 -5.28 4.11 -17.82
N ASN A 83 -5.06 2.95 -18.46
CA ASN A 83 -5.34 1.65 -17.86
C ASN A 83 -4.44 1.36 -16.65
N VAL A 84 -3.15 1.72 -16.74
CA VAL A 84 -2.22 1.60 -15.60
C VAL A 84 -2.68 2.52 -14.46
N ALA A 85 -2.97 3.79 -14.75
CA ALA A 85 -3.47 4.74 -13.75
C ALA A 85 -4.74 4.24 -13.04
N GLY A 86 -5.69 3.66 -13.78
CA GLY A 86 -6.93 3.11 -13.22
C GLY A 86 -6.74 1.83 -12.39
N ALA A 87 -5.66 1.09 -12.61
CA ALA A 87 -5.35 -0.13 -11.87
C ALA A 87 -4.50 0.11 -10.61
N LEU A 88 -3.96 1.32 -10.43
CA LEU A 88 -3.09 1.63 -9.30
C LEU A 88 -3.89 1.82 -8.00
N PRO A 89 -3.57 1.09 -6.92
CA PRO A 89 -4.10 1.42 -5.61
C PRO A 89 -3.57 2.79 -5.18
N ASN A 90 -4.41 3.61 -4.55
CA ASN A 90 -4.11 5.01 -4.21
C ASN A 90 -3.72 5.87 -5.41
N ALA A 91 -4.30 5.64 -6.60
CA ALA A 91 -4.05 6.46 -7.79
C ALA A 91 -4.23 7.98 -7.57
N GLU A 92 -5.04 8.38 -6.60
CA GLU A 92 -5.25 9.79 -6.20
C GLU A 92 -4.09 10.40 -5.40
N SER A 93 -3.10 9.61 -5.00
CA SER A 93 -1.90 10.08 -4.30
C SER A 93 -1.18 11.16 -5.13
N PRO A 94 -0.77 12.29 -4.51
CA PRO A 94 -0.07 13.37 -5.21
C PRO A 94 1.16 12.92 -6.00
N ASP A 95 1.93 11.98 -5.45
CA ASP A 95 3.14 11.46 -6.08
C ASP A 95 2.82 10.64 -7.34
N ILE A 96 1.83 9.76 -7.23
CA ILE A 96 1.37 8.92 -8.35
C ILE A 96 0.77 9.82 -9.45
N GLN A 97 -0.03 10.82 -9.07
CA GLN A 97 -0.61 11.81 -9.99
C GLN A 97 0.47 12.64 -10.70
N ALA A 98 1.53 13.05 -9.99
CA ALA A 98 2.65 13.78 -10.58
C ALA A 98 3.39 12.93 -11.62
N ILE A 99 3.60 11.64 -11.34
CA ILE A 99 4.24 10.71 -12.27
C ILE A 99 3.35 10.47 -13.49
N ILE A 100 2.05 10.21 -13.30
CA ILE A 100 1.11 10.01 -14.41
C ILE A 100 1.06 11.26 -15.31
N ARG A 101 0.99 12.45 -14.71
CA ARG A 101 1.02 13.72 -15.46
C ARG A 101 2.31 13.87 -16.25
N THR A 102 3.44 13.52 -15.66
CA THR A 102 4.74 13.52 -16.33
C THR A 102 4.74 12.54 -17.51
N ALA A 103 4.21 11.33 -17.34
CA ALA A 103 4.06 10.34 -18.41
C ALA A 103 3.24 10.89 -19.58
N LEU A 104 2.09 11.50 -19.27
CA LEU A 104 1.19 12.08 -20.27
C LEU A 104 1.79 13.29 -20.99
N SER A 105 2.65 14.08 -20.33
CA SER A 105 3.30 15.24 -20.96
C SER A 105 4.30 14.88 -22.08
N PHE A 106 4.75 13.62 -22.14
CA PHE A 106 5.58 13.14 -23.25
C PHE A 106 4.76 12.75 -24.48
N ILE A 107 3.43 12.66 -24.36
CA ILE A 107 2.53 12.33 -25.45
C ILE A 107 2.10 13.66 -26.10
N PRO A 108 2.48 13.94 -27.35
CA PRO A 108 2.02 15.13 -28.04
C PRO A 108 0.51 15.08 -28.16
N ASP A 109 -0.16 16.19 -27.87
CA ASP A 109 -1.55 16.37 -28.28
C ASP A 109 -1.59 16.34 -29.80
N GLU A 110 -2.51 15.56 -30.36
CA GLU A 110 -2.73 15.49 -31.80
C GLU A 110 -2.72 16.90 -32.39
N PRO A 111 -1.95 17.19 -33.46
CA PRO A 111 -2.11 18.45 -34.15
C PRO A 111 -3.57 18.52 -34.63
N PRO A 112 -4.24 19.69 -34.52
CA PRO A 112 -5.56 19.85 -35.09
C PRO A 112 -5.49 19.44 -36.56
N ALA A 113 -6.38 18.53 -36.96
CA ALA A 113 -6.47 18.06 -38.34
C ALA A 113 -6.38 19.26 -39.29
N GLU A 114 -5.42 19.24 -40.21
CA GLU A 114 -5.28 20.28 -41.24
C GLU A 114 -6.56 20.31 -42.08
N GLU A 115 -7.52 21.16 -41.72
CA GLU A 115 -8.56 21.61 -42.63
C GLU A 115 -7.89 22.47 -43.71
N GLY A 116 -7.82 21.95 -44.94
CA GLY A 116 -7.68 22.80 -46.12
C GLY A 116 -6.65 22.37 -47.15
N GLY A 117 -6.75 21.14 -47.68
CA GLY A 117 -6.26 20.89 -49.03
C GLY A 117 -7.13 21.63 -50.06
N PRO A 118 -6.56 22.32 -51.06
CA PRO A 118 -7.33 23.14 -51.99
C PRO A 118 -8.30 22.28 -52.80
N ARG A 119 -9.59 22.60 -52.70
CA ARG A 119 -10.63 22.06 -53.60
C ARG A 119 -10.39 22.65 -54.98
N ASN A 120 -9.81 21.86 -55.87
CA ASN A 120 -9.74 22.20 -57.29
C ASN A 120 -11.17 22.28 -57.84
N HIS A 121 -11.51 23.46 -58.38
CA HIS A 121 -12.68 23.71 -59.21
C HIS A 121 -12.38 23.37 -60.67
#